data_AF-A0A7D6VTV3-F1
#
_entry.id   AF-A0A7D6VTV3-F1
#
_cell.length_a   1.000
_cell.length_b   1.000
_cell.length_c   1.000
_cell.angle_alpha   90.00
_cell.angle_beta   90.00
_cell.angle_gamma   90.00
#
_symmetry.space_group_name_H-M   'P 1'
#
loop_
_entity.id
_entity.type
_entity.pdbx_description
1 polymer ?
#
loop_
_entity_poly.entity_id
_entity_poly.type
_entity_poly.pdbx_seq_one_letter_code
_entity_poly.pdbx_strand_id
1 'polypeptide(L)'
;MKIPFWKQLWLGYKYSHKPKHLCYVFFESDEINVMLQISSKDKEKLTEVINSGLPSTKRLLENKYPCSDGGWINYKLKATEDIKEIMRLLAFKKKPVVN
;
A
#
# COMPACT_ATOMS: atom_id res chain seq x y z
N MET A 1 18.39 10.42 4.17
CA MET A 1 17.28 9.74 4.86
C MET A 1 17.34 8.25 4.52
N LYS A 2 17.79 7.39 5.45
CA LYS A 2 17.83 5.93 5.24
C LYS A 2 16.41 5.40 5.41
N ILE A 3 15.82 4.90 4.34
CA ILE A 3 14.52 4.24 4.41
C ILE A 3 14.76 2.84 5.03
N PRO A 4 14.15 2.46 6.15
CA PRO A 4 14.57 1.30 6.93
C PRO A 4 14.42 -0.06 6.21
N PHE A 5 13.70 -0.10 5.09
CA PHE A 5 13.33 -1.32 4.36
C PHE A 5 14.14 -1.61 3.09
N TRP A 6 15.19 -0.84 2.75
CA TRP A 6 15.99 -1.10 1.54
C TRP A 6 16.61 -2.51 1.50
N LYS A 7 16.90 -3.12 2.66
CA LYS A 7 17.44 -4.49 2.72
C LYS A 7 16.42 -5.53 2.23
N GLN A 8 15.13 -5.30 2.44
CA GLN A 8 14.04 -6.18 1.99
C GLN A 8 13.66 -5.96 0.52
N LEU A 9 13.98 -4.78 -0.07
CA LEU A 9 13.71 -4.50 -1.49
C LEU A 9 14.34 -5.52 -2.46
N TRP A 10 15.42 -6.18 -2.06
CA TRP A 10 16.08 -7.25 -2.83
C TRP A 10 15.28 -8.56 -2.89
N LEU A 11 14.31 -8.75 -1.99
CA LEU A 11 13.48 -9.97 -1.89
C LEU A 11 12.02 -9.72 -2.34
N GLY A 12 11.71 -8.51 -2.81
CA GLY A 12 10.36 -8.12 -3.18
C GLY A 12 10.17 -7.90 -4.67
N TYR A 13 8.97 -8.18 -5.17
CA TYR A 13 8.56 -7.84 -6.51
C TYR A 13 7.98 -6.43 -6.56
N LYS A 14 8.54 -5.59 -7.43
CA LYS A 14 8.00 -4.25 -7.70
C LYS A 14 6.87 -4.33 -8.72
N TYR A 15 5.67 -3.96 -8.32
CA TYR A 15 4.53 -3.85 -9.23
C TYR A 15 4.28 -2.41 -9.65
N SER A 16 4.26 -2.18 -10.96
CA SER A 16 4.09 -0.86 -11.56
C SER A 16 3.19 -0.94 -12.79
N HIS A 17 2.45 0.14 -13.06
CA HIS A 17 1.69 0.30 -14.29
C HIS A 17 2.24 1.52 -15.06
N LYS A 18 2.87 1.26 -16.21
CA LYS A 18 3.66 2.25 -16.97
C LYS A 18 4.70 2.91 -16.03
N PRO A 19 4.96 4.25 -15.98
CA PRO A 19 5.97 4.79 -15.06
C PRO A 19 5.49 4.83 -13.60
N LYS A 20 4.22 4.49 -13.31
CA LYS A 20 3.64 4.64 -11.97
C LYS A 20 3.88 3.41 -11.12
N HIS A 21 4.66 3.57 -10.05
CA HIS A 21 4.80 2.57 -9.01
C HIS A 21 3.50 2.39 -8.22
N LEU A 22 3.05 1.14 -8.05
CA LEU A 22 1.82 0.81 -7.34
C LEU A 22 2.13 0.25 -5.95
N CYS A 23 2.88 -0.84 -5.87
CA CYS A 23 3.28 -1.47 -4.62
C CYS A 23 4.54 -2.32 -4.79
N TYR A 24 5.14 -2.70 -3.66
CA TYR A 24 6.04 -3.83 -3.56
C TYR A 24 5.31 -5.00 -2.92
N VAL A 25 5.58 -6.21 -3.37
CA VAL A 25 5.11 -7.46 -2.78
C VAL A 25 6.33 -8.22 -2.28
N PHE A 26 6.35 -8.57 -1.00
CA PHE A 26 7.41 -9.35 -0.38
C PHE A 26 6.85 -10.71 0.03
N PHE A 27 7.69 -11.73 -0.16
CA PHE A 27 7.41 -13.10 0.25
C PHE A 27 8.38 -13.41 1.39
N GLU A 28 7.88 -13.33 2.62
CA GLU A 28 8.57 -13.83 3.80
C GLU A 28 8.17 -15.30 4.01
N SER A 29 8.93 -16.07 4.79
CA SER A 29 8.84 -17.55 4.83
C SER A 29 7.42 -18.11 5.09
N ASP A 30 6.56 -17.34 5.75
CA ASP A 30 5.19 -17.69 6.11
C ASP A 30 4.17 -16.55 5.86
N GLU A 31 4.60 -15.41 5.33
CA GLU A 31 3.78 -14.22 5.18
C GLU A 31 3.97 -13.54 3.82
N ILE A 32 2.86 -13.04 3.25
CA ILE A 32 2.90 -12.11 2.12
C ILE A 32 2.68 -10.71 2.65
N ASN A 33 3.62 -9.82 2.34
CA ASN A 33 3.58 -8.42 2.77
C ASN A 33 3.51 -7.51 1.54
N VAL A 34 2.56 -6.58 1.53
CA VAL A 34 2.40 -5.61 0.43
C VAL A 34 2.67 -4.22 0.95
N MET A 35 3.75 -3.60 0.47
CA MET A 35 4.03 -2.21 0.78
C MET A 35 3.42 -1.27 -0.24
N LEU A 36 2.69 -0.29 0.27
CA LEU A 36 1.99 0.72 -0.52
C LEU A 36 2.41 2.12 -0.05
N GLN A 37 2.81 2.97 -1.00
CA GLN A 37 2.88 4.40 -0.74
C GLN A 37 1.49 5.02 -0.92
N ILE A 38 1.01 5.75 0.08
CA ILE A 38 -0.26 6.46 0.03
C ILE A 38 0.04 7.96 0.04
N SER A 39 -0.40 8.64 -1.02
CA SER A 39 -0.19 10.08 -1.21
C SER A 39 -1.21 10.89 -0.43
N SER A 40 -0.77 11.97 0.19
CA SER A 40 -1.62 12.93 0.90
C SER A 40 -2.05 14.13 0.04
N LYS A 41 -1.86 14.06 -1.29
CA LYS A 41 -2.22 15.14 -2.22
C LYS A 41 -3.72 15.47 -2.28
N ASP A 42 -4.58 14.48 -2.05
CA ASP A 42 -6.04 14.65 -2.06
C ASP A 42 -6.61 14.14 -0.72
N LYS A 43 -6.61 15.02 0.28
CA LYS A 43 -6.94 14.67 1.68
C LYS A 43 -8.39 14.23 1.85
N GLU A 44 -9.32 14.82 1.12
CA GLU A 44 -10.75 14.50 1.21
C GLU A 44 -11.00 13.09 0.67
N LYS A 45 -10.52 12.79 -0.55
CA LYS A 45 -10.65 11.44 -1.11
C LYS A 45 -9.90 10.40 -0.30
N LEU A 46 -8.74 10.75 0.25
CA LEU A 46 -8.00 9.85 1.14
C LEU A 46 -8.81 9.54 2.41
N THR A 47 -9.47 10.54 2.99
CA THR A 47 -10.33 10.37 4.16
C THR A 47 -11.52 9.45 3.86
N GLU A 48 -12.16 9.60 2.70
CA GLU A 48 -13.24 8.72 2.26
C GLU A 48 -12.77 7.26 2.09
N VAL A 49 -11.61 7.08 1.46
CA VAL A 49 -10.99 5.75 1.27
C VAL A 49 -10.62 5.13 2.62
N ILE A 50 -10.11 5.92 3.57
CA ILE A 50 -9.83 5.46 4.93
C ILE A 50 -11.13 5.02 5.60
N ASN A 51 -12.16 5.86 5.59
CA ASN A 51 -13.40 5.62 6.33
C ASN A 51 -14.17 4.39 5.85
N SER A 52 -14.15 4.13 4.53
CA SER A 52 -14.77 2.97 3.89
C SER A 52 -13.93 1.68 3.94
N GLY A 53 -12.71 1.74 4.48
CA GLY A 53 -11.79 0.60 4.55
C GLY A 53 -11.90 -0.26 5.80
N LEU A 54 -11.08 -1.31 5.84
CA LEU A 54 -10.98 -2.19 7.00
C LEU A 54 -10.39 -1.44 8.21
N PRO A 55 -10.79 -1.78 9.45
CA PRO A 55 -10.20 -1.19 10.67
C PRO A 55 -8.67 -1.35 10.74
N SER A 56 -8.14 -2.48 10.27
CA SER A 56 -6.71 -2.75 10.18
C SER A 56 -5.99 -1.74 9.26
N THR A 57 -6.60 -1.40 8.13
CA THR A 57 -6.07 -0.41 7.17
C THR A 57 -6.00 0.99 7.77
N LYS A 58 -7.04 1.40 8.51
CA LYS A 58 -7.07 2.69 9.23
C LYS A 58 -5.88 2.80 10.18
N ARG A 59 -5.69 1.77 11.01
CA ARG A 59 -4.55 1.69 11.95
C ARG A 59 -3.20 1.73 11.23
N LEU A 60 -3.05 1.06 10.08
CA LEU A 60 -1.82 1.11 9.28
C LEU A 60 -1.55 2.53 8.75
N LEU A 61 -2.58 3.27 8.35
CA LEU A 61 -2.45 4.63 7.81
C LEU A 61 -2.14 5.68 8.89
N GLU A 62 -2.66 5.50 10.10
CA GLU A 62 -2.30 6.27 11.30
C GLU A 62 -0.82 6.06 11.65
N ASN A 63 -0.33 4.82 11.56
CA ASN A 63 1.03 4.43 11.91
C ASN A 63 1.98 4.35 10.69
N LYS A 64 1.61 4.96 9.56
CA LYS A 64 2.40 4.90 8.32
C LYS A 64 3.79 5.49 8.53
N TYR A 65 4.77 4.94 7.82
CA TYR A 65 6.11 5.53 7.77
C TYR A 65 6.06 6.84 6.96
N PRO A 66 6.39 8.01 7.54
CA PRO A 66 6.30 9.29 6.85
C PRO A 66 7.38 9.38 5.75
N CYS A 67 6.97 9.72 4.52
CA CYS A 67 7.91 9.85 3.41
C CYS A 67 7.34 10.76 2.30
N SER A 68 7.95 11.93 2.13
CA SER A 68 7.55 12.94 1.13
C SER A 68 6.07 13.35 1.29
N ASP A 69 5.31 13.53 0.20
CA ASP A 69 3.89 13.92 0.21
C ASP A 69 2.94 12.77 0.61
N GLY A 70 3.23 12.13 1.75
CA GLY A 70 2.41 11.04 2.29
C GLY A 70 3.21 10.08 3.15
N GLY A 71 2.96 8.79 2.99
CA GLY A 71 3.69 7.76 3.72
C GLY A 71 3.52 6.35 3.17
N TRP A 72 4.31 5.44 3.71
CA TRP A 72 4.28 4.03 3.36
C TRP A 72 3.57 3.22 4.44
N ILE A 73 2.69 2.32 4.00
CA ILE A 73 2.11 1.29 4.83
C ILE A 73 2.65 -0.06 4.42
N ASN A 74 2.91 -0.93 5.41
CA ASN A 74 3.22 -2.33 5.19
C ASN A 74 1.98 -3.16 5.53
N TYR A 75 1.32 -3.68 4.51
CA TYR A 75 0.09 -4.45 4.64
C TYR A 75 0.42 -5.94 4.69
N LYS A 76 0.28 -6.56 5.87
CA LYS A 76 0.45 -8.00 6.05
C LYS A 76 -0.84 -8.74 5.72
N LEU A 77 -0.81 -9.66 4.77
CA LEU A 77 -1.99 -10.44 4.39
C LEU A 77 -2.27 -11.50 5.46
N LYS A 78 -3.46 -11.47 6.04
CA LYS A 78 -3.93 -12.47 7.02
C LYS A 78 -5.14 -13.25 6.53
N ALA A 79 -5.97 -12.63 5.69
CA ALA A 79 -7.16 -13.24 5.14
C ALA A 79 -7.49 -12.71 3.73
N THR A 80 -8.46 -13.34 3.06
CA THR A 80 -8.88 -12.97 1.70
C THR A 80 -9.45 -11.54 1.63
N GLU A 81 -10.01 -11.04 2.73
CA GLU A 81 -10.50 -9.67 2.88
C GLU A 81 -9.38 -8.65 2.68
N ASP A 82 -8.16 -8.97 3.13
CA ASP A 82 -6.99 -8.10 2.95
C ASP A 82 -6.63 -7.96 1.47
N ILE A 83 -6.82 -9.00 0.67
CA ILE A 83 -6.58 -8.95 -0.78
C ILE A 83 -7.56 -7.97 -1.43
N LYS A 84 -8.85 -8.05 -1.08
CA LYS A 84 -9.87 -7.12 -1.59
C LYS A 84 -9.55 -5.68 -1.20
N GLU A 85 -9.09 -5.48 0.03
CA GLU A 85 -8.73 -4.17 0.54
C GLU A 85 -7.50 -3.59 -0.15
N ILE A 86 -6.45 -4.39 -0.37
CA ILE A 86 -5.28 -3.98 -1.14
C ILE A 86 -5.68 -3.61 -2.57
N MET A 87 -6.54 -4.40 -3.22
CA MET A 87 -7.06 -4.09 -4.56
C MET A 87 -7.83 -2.76 -4.59
N ARG A 88 -8.63 -2.48 -3.55
CA ARG A 88 -9.32 -1.18 -3.38
C ARG A 88 -8.34 -0.02 -3.25
N LEU A 89 -7.29 -0.17 -2.43
CA LEU A 89 -6.23 0.83 -2.27
C LEU A 89 -5.43 1.05 -3.57
N LEU A 90 -5.15 -0.02 -4.30
CA LEU A 90 -4.50 0.06 -5.61
C LEU A 90 -5.37 0.78 -6.64
N ALA A 91 -6.68 0.50 -6.66
CA ALA A 91 -7.64 1.18 -7.53
C ALA A 91 -7.73 2.68 -7.22
N PHE A 92 -7.62 3.08 -5.94
CA PHE A 92 -7.49 4.48 -5.54
C PHE A 92 -6.22 5.12 -6.13
N LYS A 93 -5.08 4.42 -6.09
CA LYS A 93 -3.83 4.91 -6.68
C LYS A 93 -3.90 4.99 -8.20
N LYS A 94 -4.50 4.03 -8.85
CA LYS A 94 -4.64 3.97 -10.31
C LYS A 94 -5.87 3.14 -10.64
N LYS A 95 -6.88 3.78 -11.24
CA LYS A 95 -8.07 3.08 -11.72
C LYS A 95 -7.66 1.91 -12.64
N PRO A 96 -8.26 0.71 -12.47
CA PRO A 96 -8.05 -0.41 -13.36
C PRO A 96 -8.35 -0.03 -14.81
N VAL A 97 -7.61 -0.61 -15.76
CA VAL A 97 -8.00 -0.52 -17.17
C VAL A 97 -9.04 -1.60 -17.39
N VAL A 98 -10.28 -1.18 -17.66
CA VAL A 98 -11.35 -2.09 -18.08
C VAL A 98 -11.28 -2.11 -19.60
N ASN A 99 -10.88 -3.25 -20.16
CA ASN A 99 -10.98 -3.50 -21.60
C ASN A 99 -12.35 -4.07 -21.91
#